data_AF-A0A3N5CQ79-F1
#
_entry.id   AF-A0A3N5CQ79-F1
#
_cell.length_a   1.000
_cell.length_b   1.000
_cell.length_c   1.000
_cell.angle_alpha   90.00
_cell.angle_beta   90.00
_cell.angle_gamma   90.00
#
_symmetry.space_group_name_H-M   'P 1'
#
loop_
_entity.id
_entity.type
_entity.pdbx_description
1 polymer ?
#
loop_
_entity_poly.entity_id
_entity_poly.type
_entity_poly.pdbx_seq_one_letter_code
_entity_poly.pdbx_strand_id
1 'polypeptide(L)'
;MSVRLNDPLLTVSRIVVLVIQVLLGIAALALTAAIPFVLFGKSLIEAEIDEEAVPLVGAFPSLQIAGLMLAGLVVVVLAFVFLRHLGRIIDTVGDGDPFVPDNADRLRAMGWLMLGIQIATVAMVPLIVAVQRAFEETRPSMETDVDLSGIVLVLVLFILARVFRHGAAMREDLEGTV
;
A
#
# COMPACT_ATOMS: atom_id res chain seq x y z
N MET A 1 26.93 -26.22 2.12
CA MET A 1 26.05 -25.53 3.09
C MET A 1 26.81 -24.30 3.59
N SER A 2 26.79 -23.21 2.82
CA SER A 2 27.47 -21.96 3.15
C SER A 2 26.42 -20.94 3.60
N VAL A 3 25.99 -21.06 4.86
CA VAL A 3 25.30 -19.95 5.53
C VAL A 3 26.36 -18.95 5.94
N ARG A 4 26.62 -17.92 5.14
CA ARG A 4 27.34 -16.71 5.59
C ARG A 4 26.92 -15.49 4.79
N LEU A 5 26.02 -14.70 5.38
CA LEU A 5 26.29 -13.33 5.82
C LEU A 5 25.21 -12.97 6.84
N ASN A 6 25.60 -12.93 8.12
CA ASN A 6 24.87 -12.19 9.16
C ASN A 6 25.01 -10.69 8.81
N ASP A 7 24.38 -10.24 7.73
CA ASP A 7 24.19 -8.81 7.51
C ASP A 7 23.04 -8.38 8.44
N PRO A 8 23.34 -7.70 9.55
CA PRO A 8 22.32 -7.28 10.49
C PRO A 8 21.33 -6.33 9.83
N LEU A 9 21.76 -5.56 8.82
CA LEU A 9 20.88 -4.64 8.10
C LEU A 9 19.85 -5.38 7.27
N LEU A 10 20.24 -6.41 6.52
CA LEU A 10 19.30 -7.21 5.72
C LEU A 10 18.34 -8.00 6.61
N THR A 11 18.83 -8.54 7.72
CA THR A 11 18.00 -9.26 8.70
C THR A 11 16.95 -8.32 9.31
N VAL A 12 17.38 -7.14 9.78
CA VAL A 12 16.47 -6.13 10.35
C VAL A 12 15.48 -5.66 9.28
N SER A 13 15.93 -5.38 8.06
CA SER A 13 15.05 -4.97 6.95
C SER A 13 14.00 -6.03 6.67
N ARG A 14 14.37 -7.32 6.69
CA ARG A 14 13.45 -8.42 6.45
C ARG A 14 12.41 -8.55 7.57
N ILE A 15 12.84 -8.41 8.83
CA ILE A 15 11.95 -8.41 10.00
C ILE A 15 10.97 -7.24 9.93
N VAL A 16 11.45 -6.04 9.63
CA VAL A 16 10.61 -4.85 9.50
C VAL A 16 9.56 -5.06 8.40
N VAL A 17 9.95 -5.55 7.24
CA VAL A 17 9.02 -5.89 6.16
C VAL A 17 7.97 -6.90 6.64
N LEU A 18 8.37 -7.96 7.34
CA LEU A 18 7.45 -8.97 7.86
C LEU A 18 6.46 -8.39 8.87
N VAL A 19 6.93 -7.59 9.83
CA VAL A 19 6.09 -6.95 10.85
C VAL A 19 5.06 -6.05 10.18
N ILE A 20 5.47 -5.20 9.24
CA ILE A 20 4.53 -4.33 8.52
C ILE A 20 3.55 -5.16 7.71
N GLN A 21 3.97 -6.25 7.05
CA GLN A 21 3.06 -7.14 6.33
C GLN A 21 2.02 -7.79 7.24
N VAL A 22 2.39 -8.20 8.45
CA VAL A 22 1.44 -8.75 9.43
C VAL A 22 0.44 -7.68 9.85
N LEU A 23 0.90 -6.46 10.16
CA LEU A 23 0.01 -5.35 10.52
C LEU A 23 -0.97 -5.01 9.38
N LEU A 24 -0.49 -4.95 8.13
CA LEU A 24 -1.35 -4.75 6.96
C LEU A 24 -2.34 -5.91 6.77
N GLY A 25 -1.94 -7.15 7.03
CA GLY A 25 -2.83 -8.31 6.99
C GLY A 25 -3.97 -8.20 8.01
N ILE A 26 -3.65 -7.79 9.24
CA ILE A 26 -4.65 -7.54 10.29
C ILE A 26 -5.58 -6.39 9.88
N ALA A 27 -5.03 -5.28 9.37
CA ALA A 27 -5.83 -4.16 8.90
C ALA A 27 -6.78 -4.56 7.76
N ALA A 28 -6.33 -5.38 6.81
CA ALA A 28 -7.15 -5.89 5.72
C ALA A 28 -8.33 -6.74 6.25
N LEU A 29 -8.08 -7.62 7.22
CA LEU A 29 -9.12 -8.43 7.86
C LEU A 29 -10.12 -7.55 8.61
N ALA A 30 -9.64 -6.58 9.38
CA ALA A 30 -10.48 -5.64 10.12
C ALA A 30 -11.38 -4.82 9.18
N LEU A 31 -10.82 -4.27 8.09
CA LEU A 31 -11.59 -3.54 7.07
C LEU A 31 -12.62 -4.44 6.40
N THR A 32 -12.24 -5.66 6.03
CA THR A 32 -13.15 -6.63 5.40
C THR A 32 -14.35 -6.96 6.31
N ALA A 33 -14.12 -7.09 7.61
CA ALA A 33 -15.18 -7.34 8.59
C ALA A 33 -16.03 -6.09 8.89
N ALA A 34 -15.42 -4.90 8.88
CA ALA A 34 -16.11 -3.67 9.23
C ALA A 34 -16.98 -3.11 8.07
N ILE A 35 -16.65 -3.38 6.81
CA ILE A 35 -17.48 -2.98 5.66
C ILE A 35 -18.93 -3.49 5.75
N PRO A 36 -19.22 -4.80 5.93
CA PRO A 36 -20.60 -5.27 6.07
C PRO A 36 -21.26 -4.75 7.35
N PHE A 37 -20.50 -4.54 8.43
CA PHE A 37 -21.02 -3.93 9.66
C PHE A 37 -21.56 -2.52 9.40
N VAL A 38 -20.82 -1.68 8.66
CA VAL A 38 -21.28 -0.32 8.31
C VAL A 38 -22.50 -0.35 7.36
N LEU A 39 -22.53 -1.28 6.41
CA LEU A 39 -23.62 -1.35 5.42
C LEU A 39 -24.94 -1.89 5.98
N PHE A 40 -24.87 -2.90 6.86
CA PHE A 40 -26.06 -3.60 7.36
C PHE A 40 -26.41 -3.26 8.81
N GLY A 41 -25.44 -2.79 9.61
CA GLY A 41 -25.58 -2.46 11.03
C GLY A 41 -26.02 -1.02 11.30
N LYS A 42 -26.48 -0.27 10.29
CA LYS A 42 -26.83 1.16 10.41
C LYS A 42 -27.73 1.49 11.60
N SER A 43 -28.72 0.64 11.91
CA SER A 43 -29.66 0.88 13.01
C SER A 43 -29.03 0.72 14.40
N LEU A 44 -27.96 -0.07 14.53
CA LEU A 44 -27.19 -0.18 15.77
C LEU A 44 -26.24 1.00 15.94
N ILE A 45 -25.70 1.51 14.83
CA ILE A 45 -24.82 2.68 14.82
C ILE A 45 -25.62 3.94 15.16
N GLU A 46 -26.74 4.17 14.47
CA GLU A 46 -27.62 5.33 14.71
C GLU A 46 -28.19 5.35 16.13
N ALA A 47 -28.45 4.18 16.74
CA ALA A 47 -28.94 4.11 18.11
C ALA A 47 -27.91 4.49 19.19
N GLU A 48 -26.62 4.43 18.85
CA GLU A 48 -25.51 4.78 19.75
C GLU A 48 -24.96 6.19 19.49
N ILE A 49 -25.29 6.79 18.34
CA ILE A 49 -24.90 8.16 18.01
C ILE A 49 -25.80 9.12 18.79
N ASP A 50 -25.19 9.88 19.70
CA ASP A 50 -25.82 11.03 20.33
C ASP A 50 -25.83 12.20 19.32
N GLU A 51 -27.02 12.57 18.85
CA GLU A 51 -27.21 13.67 17.88
C GLU A 51 -26.71 15.02 18.40
N GLU A 52 -26.64 15.22 19.73
CA GLU A 52 -26.04 16.44 20.31
C GLU A 52 -24.50 16.42 20.25
N ALA A 53 -23.87 15.24 20.15
CA ALA A 53 -22.42 15.09 20.08
C ALA A 53 -21.87 15.02 18.65
N VAL A 54 -22.66 14.52 17.68
CA VAL A 54 -22.26 14.37 16.28
C VAL A 54 -23.36 14.92 15.37
N PRO A 55 -23.31 16.21 14.99
CA PRO A 55 -24.34 16.83 14.16
C PRO A 55 -24.32 16.21 12.75
N LEU A 56 -25.44 15.62 12.36
CA LEU A 56 -25.64 15.00 11.06
C LEU A 56 -26.53 15.87 10.17
N VAL A 57 -26.07 16.12 8.95
CA VAL A 57 -26.87 16.76 7.90
C VAL A 57 -27.52 15.67 7.06
N GLY A 58 -28.74 15.27 7.44
CA GLY A 58 -29.51 14.24 6.74
C GLY A 58 -29.20 12.82 7.20
N ALA A 59 -29.29 11.84 6.30
CA ALA A 59 -29.11 10.42 6.64
C ALA A 59 -27.61 10.05 6.80
N PHE A 60 -27.33 9.10 7.69
CA PHE A 60 -25.97 8.61 7.93
C PHE A 60 -25.30 8.11 6.64
N PRO A 61 -24.08 8.58 6.29
CA PRO A 61 -23.44 8.33 4.98
C PRO A 61 -22.76 6.94 4.91
N SER A 62 -23.48 5.88 5.28
CA SER A 62 -22.98 4.50 5.35
C SER A 62 -22.35 4.01 4.05
N LEU A 63 -22.92 4.36 2.90
CA LEU A 63 -22.41 3.94 1.59
C LEU A 63 -21.07 4.60 1.26
N GLN A 64 -20.93 5.88 1.58
CA GLN A 64 -19.70 6.65 1.34
C GLN A 64 -18.58 6.19 2.27
N ILE A 65 -18.91 5.94 3.55
CA ILE A 65 -17.98 5.36 4.52
C ILE A 65 -17.53 3.97 4.06
N ALA A 66 -18.46 3.09 3.68
CA ALA A 66 -18.13 1.76 3.16
C ALA A 66 -17.26 1.84 1.89
N GLY A 67 -17.55 2.79 0.99
CA GLY A 67 -16.72 3.06 -0.18
C GLY A 67 -15.30 3.49 0.19
N LEU A 68 -15.15 4.36 1.19
CA LEU A 68 -13.85 4.80 1.69
C LEU A 68 -13.06 3.63 2.31
N MET A 69 -13.73 2.79 3.10
CA MET A 69 -13.15 1.58 3.68
C MET A 69 -12.72 0.58 2.61
N LEU A 70 -13.52 0.40 1.55
CA LEU A 70 -13.18 -0.47 0.42
C LEU A 70 -11.97 0.06 -0.34
N ALA A 71 -11.92 1.35 -0.63
CA ALA A 71 -10.75 1.96 -1.25
C ALA A 71 -9.51 1.80 -0.35
N GLY A 72 -9.67 1.98 0.96
CA GLY A 72 -8.60 1.77 1.95
C GLY A 72 -8.10 0.32 1.95
N LEU A 73 -9.01 -0.65 1.85
CA LEU A 73 -8.69 -2.06 1.71
C LEU A 73 -7.88 -2.33 0.43
N VAL A 74 -8.25 -1.72 -0.70
CA VAL A 74 -7.46 -1.80 -1.94
C VAL A 74 -6.03 -1.30 -1.72
N VAL A 75 -5.86 -0.12 -1.10
CA VAL A 75 -4.52 0.43 -0.80
C VAL A 75 -3.72 -0.52 0.11
N VAL A 76 -4.34 -1.06 1.16
CA VAL A 76 -3.70 -2.02 2.08
C VAL A 76 -3.24 -3.27 1.34
N VAL A 77 -4.06 -3.83 0.44
CA VAL A 77 -3.71 -5.00 -0.36
C VAL A 77 -2.56 -4.69 -1.32
N LEU A 78 -2.59 -3.55 -2.01
CA LEU A 78 -1.51 -3.15 -2.91
C LEU A 78 -0.20 -2.96 -2.14
N ALA A 79 -0.23 -2.31 -0.98
CA ALA A 79 0.93 -2.12 -0.10
C ALA A 79 1.48 -3.46 0.43
N PHE A 80 0.60 -4.40 0.78
CA PHE A 80 1.00 -5.75 1.20
C PHE A 80 1.77 -6.48 0.09
N VAL A 81 1.27 -6.43 -1.15
CA VAL A 81 1.93 -7.03 -2.30
C VAL A 81 3.25 -6.31 -2.63
N PHE A 82 3.29 -4.99 -2.52
CA PHE A 82 4.52 -4.20 -2.67
C PHE A 82 5.61 -4.67 -1.71
N LEU A 83 5.29 -4.77 -0.42
CA LEU A 83 6.22 -5.27 0.60
C LEU A 83 6.62 -6.73 0.37
N ARG A 84 5.75 -7.55 -0.25
CA ARG A 84 6.09 -8.91 -0.63
C ARG A 84 7.16 -8.94 -1.71
N HIS A 85 7.12 -8.02 -2.67
CA HIS A 85 8.19 -7.88 -3.66
C HIS A 85 9.49 -7.40 -3.02
N LEU A 86 9.41 -6.38 -2.15
CA LEU A 86 10.57 -5.88 -1.41
C LEU A 86 11.24 -6.97 -0.57
N GLY A 87 10.45 -7.77 0.17
CA GLY A 87 10.97 -8.88 0.97
C GLY A 87 11.74 -9.90 0.16
N ARG A 88 11.27 -10.22 -1.06
CA ARG A 88 11.98 -11.15 -1.96
C ARG A 88 13.25 -10.55 -2.56
N ILE A 89 13.27 -9.24 -2.82
CA ILE A 89 14.51 -8.54 -3.20
C ILE A 89 15.52 -8.65 -2.05
N ILE A 90 15.10 -8.38 -0.81
CA ILE A 90 15.96 -8.53 0.38
C ILE A 90 16.51 -9.95 0.49
N ASP A 91 15.67 -10.98 0.27
CA ASP A 91 16.09 -12.38 0.30
C ASP A 91 17.21 -12.65 -0.74
N THR A 92 16.99 -12.30 -2.01
CA THR A 92 18.00 -12.49 -3.09
C THR A 92 19.29 -11.69 -2.88
N VAL A 93 19.19 -10.48 -2.31
CA VAL A 93 20.39 -9.68 -1.94
C VAL A 93 21.15 -10.37 -0.81
N GLY A 94 20.45 -10.97 0.16
CA GLY A 94 21.04 -11.76 1.25
C GLY A 94 21.73 -13.03 0.76
N ASP A 95 21.24 -13.61 -0.34
CA ASP A 95 21.89 -14.74 -1.03
C ASP A 95 23.11 -14.32 -1.88
N GLY A 96 23.41 -13.02 -1.94
CA GLY A 96 24.54 -12.47 -2.70
C GLY A 96 24.28 -12.25 -4.19
N ASP A 97 23.02 -12.38 -4.64
CA ASP A 97 22.64 -12.24 -6.05
C ASP A 97 21.62 -11.10 -6.28
N PRO A 98 22.04 -9.83 -6.13
CA PRO A 98 21.15 -8.68 -6.24
C PRO A 98 20.60 -8.47 -7.66
N PHE A 99 21.35 -8.86 -8.70
CA PHE A 99 21.06 -8.57 -10.11
C PHE A 99 20.44 -9.73 -10.87
N VAL A 100 19.74 -10.64 -10.18
CA VAL A 100 18.90 -11.63 -10.86
C VAL A 100 17.83 -10.93 -11.73
N PRO A 101 17.54 -11.44 -12.94
CA PRO A 101 16.49 -10.90 -13.81
C PRO A 101 15.14 -10.71 -13.11
N ASP A 102 14.79 -11.63 -12.21
CA ASP A 102 13.58 -11.58 -11.37
C ASP A 102 13.43 -10.26 -10.61
N ASN A 103 14.53 -9.69 -10.09
CA ASN A 103 14.46 -8.46 -9.30
C ASN A 103 14.09 -7.24 -10.16
N ALA A 104 14.47 -7.23 -11.44
CA ALA A 104 14.01 -6.21 -12.38
C ALA A 104 12.48 -6.26 -12.56
N ASP A 105 11.90 -7.45 -12.61
CA ASP A 105 10.46 -7.63 -12.74
C ASP A 105 9.72 -7.34 -11.43
N ARG A 106 10.31 -7.66 -10.26
CA ARG A 106 9.81 -7.23 -8.95
C ARG A 106 9.75 -5.70 -8.84
N LEU A 107 10.81 -4.99 -9.22
CA LEU A 107 10.85 -3.52 -9.21
C LEU A 107 9.81 -2.91 -10.15
N ARG A 108 9.64 -3.48 -11.35
CA ARG A 108 8.61 -3.05 -12.29
C ARG A 108 7.20 -3.24 -11.72
N ALA A 109 6.95 -4.39 -11.09
CA ALA A 109 5.68 -4.66 -10.43
C ALA A 109 5.43 -3.67 -9.28
N MET A 110 6.45 -3.38 -8.46
CA MET A 110 6.38 -2.37 -7.40
C MET A 110 6.03 -0.98 -7.96
N GLY A 111 6.58 -0.58 -9.11
CA GLY A 111 6.21 0.67 -9.78
C GLY A 111 4.72 0.75 -10.14
N TRP A 112 4.16 -0.32 -10.70
CA TRP A 112 2.72 -0.41 -10.99
C TRP A 112 1.85 -0.44 -9.74
N LEU A 113 2.27 -1.15 -8.69
CA LEU A 113 1.56 -1.20 -7.41
C LEU A 113 1.51 0.18 -6.76
N MET A 114 2.63 0.91 -6.77
CA MET A 114 2.69 2.27 -6.24
C MET A 114 1.83 3.24 -7.05
N LEU A 115 1.81 3.13 -8.37
CA LEU A 115 0.90 3.92 -9.22
C LEU A 115 -0.57 3.60 -8.89
N GLY A 116 -0.91 2.33 -8.68
CA GLY A 116 -2.23 1.90 -8.27
C GLY A 116 -2.65 2.50 -6.92
N ILE A 117 -1.73 2.57 -5.96
CA ILE A 117 -1.95 3.23 -4.66
C ILE A 117 -2.28 4.71 -4.86
N GLN A 118 -1.51 5.43 -5.69
CA GLN A 118 -1.76 6.85 -5.95
C GLN A 118 -3.13 7.09 -6.58
N ILE A 119 -3.50 6.27 -7.57
CA ILE A 119 -4.82 6.36 -8.21
C ILE A 119 -5.93 6.08 -7.19
N ALA A 120 -5.76 5.06 -6.34
CA ALA A 120 -6.74 4.74 -5.31
C ALA A 120 -6.90 5.87 -4.28
N THR A 121 -5.79 6.48 -3.83
CA THR A 121 -5.81 7.63 -2.92
C THR A 121 -6.55 8.82 -3.52
N VAL A 122 -6.28 9.17 -4.78
CA VAL A 122 -7.00 10.26 -5.46
C VAL A 122 -8.51 9.93 -5.61
N ALA A 123 -8.84 8.67 -5.90
CA ALA A 123 -10.23 8.23 -6.00
C ALA A 123 -11.02 8.31 -4.67
N MET A 124 -10.34 8.35 -3.52
CA MET A 124 -11.00 8.53 -2.21
C MET A 124 -11.50 9.96 -1.97
N VAL A 125 -10.90 10.97 -2.59
CA VAL A 125 -11.21 12.40 -2.37
C VAL A 125 -12.71 12.71 -2.45
N PRO A 126 -13.47 12.33 -3.50
CA PRO A 126 -14.90 12.60 -3.55
C PRO A 126 -15.71 11.91 -2.43
N LEU A 127 -15.28 10.71 -1.99
CA LEU A 127 -15.92 9.99 -0.89
C LEU A 127 -15.69 10.72 0.44
N ILE A 128 -14.46 11.18 0.68
CA ILE A 128 -14.10 11.97 1.86
C ILE A 128 -14.93 13.25 1.91
N VAL A 129 -15.00 14.00 0.80
CA VAL A 129 -15.80 15.23 0.73
C VAL A 129 -17.28 14.95 0.99
N ALA A 130 -17.82 13.84 0.48
CA ALA A 130 -19.21 13.47 0.72
C ALA A 130 -19.48 13.11 2.19
N VAL A 131 -18.54 12.42 2.86
CA VAL A 131 -18.63 12.10 4.29
C VAL A 131 -18.56 13.38 5.13
N GLN A 132 -17.59 14.27 4.87
CA GLN A 132 -17.44 15.53 5.61
C GLN A 132 -18.69 16.41 5.53
N ARG A 133 -19.31 16.49 4.34
CA ARG A 133 -20.56 17.23 4.15
C ARG A 133 -21.72 16.68 4.96
N ALA A 134 -21.73 15.38 5.25
CA ALA A 134 -22.78 14.73 6.02
C ALA A 134 -22.64 14.95 7.53
N PHE A 135 -21.44 15.27 8.04
CA PHE A 135 -21.17 15.49 9.47
C PHE A 135 -21.01 16.96 9.86
N GLU A 136 -21.48 17.89 9.00
CA GLU A 136 -21.41 19.33 9.24
C GLU A 136 -19.98 19.87 9.53
N GLU A 137 -18.95 19.08 9.22
CA GLU A 137 -17.54 19.43 9.41
C GLU A 137 -17.18 20.56 8.45
N THR A 138 -17.24 21.80 8.96
CA THR A 138 -17.14 23.04 8.17
C THR A 138 -15.70 23.36 7.73
N ARG A 139 -14.72 22.54 8.11
CA ARG A 139 -13.33 22.70 7.71
C ARG A 139 -12.84 21.42 7.04
N PRO A 140 -12.78 21.36 5.70
CA PRO A 140 -11.99 20.34 5.02
C PRO A 140 -10.52 20.62 5.38
N SER A 141 -10.03 20.00 6.45
CA SER A 141 -8.63 20.09 6.88
C SER A 141 -7.71 19.17 6.07
N MET A 142 -8.26 18.41 5.12
CA MET A 142 -7.44 17.71 4.13
C MET A 142 -7.02 18.68 3.05
N GLU A 143 -5.84 19.27 3.22
CA GLU A 143 -5.02 19.69 2.10
C GLU A 143 -4.85 18.47 1.20
N THR A 144 -5.63 18.43 0.11
CA THR A 144 -5.53 17.38 -0.91
C THR A 144 -4.34 17.73 -1.78
N ASP A 145 -3.15 17.71 -1.19
CA ASP A 145 -1.93 17.92 -1.95
C ASP A 145 -1.64 16.64 -2.74
N VAL A 146 -1.21 16.83 -3.98
CA VAL A 146 -0.79 15.69 -4.80
C VAL A 146 0.50 15.17 -4.17
N ASP A 147 0.56 13.87 -3.88
CA ASP A 147 1.78 13.26 -3.35
C ASP A 147 2.85 13.16 -4.45
N LEU A 148 3.55 14.28 -4.68
CA LEU A 148 4.67 14.38 -5.62
C LEU A 148 5.75 13.36 -5.27
N SER A 149 5.96 13.07 -3.98
CA SER A 149 6.96 12.10 -3.53
C SER A 149 6.64 10.69 -4.03
N GLY A 150 5.36 10.31 -3.99
CA GLY A 150 4.89 9.05 -4.51
C GLY A 150 4.98 8.93 -6.03
N ILE A 151 4.72 10.01 -6.77
CA ILE A 151 4.92 10.04 -8.24
C ILE A 151 6.40 9.84 -8.57
N VAL A 152 7.30 10.53 -7.86
CA VAL A 152 8.75 10.34 -8.03
C VAL A 152 9.15 8.90 -7.73
N LEU A 153 8.62 8.29 -6.67
CA LEU A 153 8.90 6.90 -6.34
C LEU A 153 8.47 5.93 -7.46
N VAL A 154 7.30 6.14 -8.08
CA VAL A 154 6.86 5.35 -9.25
C VAL A 154 7.89 5.42 -10.37
N LEU A 155 8.35 6.61 -10.72
CA LEU A 155 9.36 6.81 -11.77
C LEU A 155 10.69 6.14 -11.41
N VAL A 156 11.15 6.31 -10.17
CA VAL A 156 12.37 5.69 -9.66
C VAL A 156 12.29 4.17 -9.76
N LEU A 157 11.17 3.56 -9.38
CA LEU A 157 10.99 2.10 -9.46
C LEU A 157 11.07 1.58 -10.90
N PHE A 158 10.48 2.29 -11.87
CA PHE A 158 10.60 1.91 -13.28
C PHE A 158 12.01 2.10 -13.83
N ILE A 159 12.70 3.17 -13.42
CA ILE A 159 14.09 3.42 -13.81
C ILE A 159 14.99 2.32 -13.24
N LEU A 160 14.86 2.02 -11.94
CA LEU A 160 15.61 0.95 -11.29
C LEU A 160 15.33 -0.41 -11.94
N ALA A 161 14.07 -0.71 -12.28
CA ALA A 161 13.73 -1.93 -13.01
C ALA A 161 14.47 -2.05 -14.35
N ARG A 162 14.65 -0.93 -15.08
CA ARG A 162 15.41 -0.93 -16.34
C ARG A 162 16.90 -1.11 -16.10
N VAL A 163 17.46 -0.43 -15.10
CA VAL A 163 18.88 -0.53 -14.74
C VAL A 163 19.23 -1.94 -14.28
N PHE A 164 18.39 -2.57 -13.43
CA PHE A 164 18.59 -3.95 -12.98
C PHE A 164 18.54 -4.95 -14.13
N ARG A 165 17.62 -4.75 -15.09
CA ARG A 165 17.54 -5.60 -16.28
C ARG A 165 18.81 -5.53 -17.13
N HIS A 166 19.35 -4.33 -17.30
CA HIS A 166 20.61 -4.15 -18.00
C HIS A 166 21.79 -4.74 -17.23
N GLY A 167 21.82 -4.57 -15.90
CA GLY A 167 22.81 -5.20 -15.02
C GLY A 167 22.81 -6.73 -15.11
N ALA A 168 21.62 -7.34 -15.16
CA ALA A 168 21.46 -8.79 -15.32
C ALA A 168 22.03 -9.27 -16.67
N ALA A 169 21.73 -8.57 -17.77
CA ALA A 169 22.25 -8.90 -19.10
C ALA A 169 23.78 -8.81 -19.16
N MET A 170 24.38 -7.77 -18.56
CA MET A 170 25.84 -7.65 -18.51
C MET A 170 26.51 -8.79 -17.73
N ARG A 171 25.85 -9.33 -16.70
CA ARG A 171 26.35 -10.49 -15.96
C ARG A 171 26.34 -11.76 -16.83
N GLU A 172 25.26 -11.99 -17.59
CA GLU A 172 25.13 -13.12 -18.52
C GLU A 172 26.21 -13.08 -19.60
N ASP A 173 26.47 -11.90 -20.18
CA ASP A 173 27.52 -11.69 -21.18
C ASP A 173 28.92 -12.02 -20.61
N LEU A 174 29.19 -11.71 -19.34
CA LEU A 174 30.47 -12.01 -18.69
C LEU A 174 30.62 -13.50 -18.37
N GLU A 175 29.55 -14.17 -17.91
CA GLU A 175 29.54 -15.61 -17.64
C GLU A 175 29.66 -16.45 -18.92
N GLY A 176 29.26 -15.91 -20.08
CA GLY A 176 29.40 -16.56 -21.40
C GLY A 176 30.80 -16.42 -22.05
N THR A 177 31.75 -15.75 -21.41
CA THR A 177 33.11 -15.53 -21.95
C THR A 177 34.19 -16.44 -21.33
N VAL A 178 33.80 -17.39 -20.47
CA VAL A 178 34.67 -18.42 -19.87
C VAL A 178 34.50 -19.79 -20.49
#